data_AF-A0A0R2WR86-F1
#
_entry.id   AF-A0A0R2WR86-F1
#
_cell.length_a   1.000
_cell.length_b   1.000
_cell.length_c   1.000
_cell.angle_alpha   90.00
_cell.angle_beta   90.00
_cell.angle_gamma   90.00
#
_symmetry.space_group_name_H-M   'P 1'
#
loop_
_entity.id
_entity.type
_entity.pdbx_description
1 polymer ?
#
loop_
_entity_poly.entity_id
_entity_poly.type
_entity_poly.pdbx_seq_one_letter_code
_entity_poly.pdbx_strand_id
1 'polypeptide(L)' 'MNLKLVEPLRELFKDEVRRIGVELGLPAEMVYRHPFPGPGLGVRILGEVTREAAHTLQLADHIFIEELRKSGCR' A
#
# COMPACT_ATOMS: atom_id res chain seq x y z
N MET A 1 4.60 -13.59 24.38
CA MET A 1 3.14 -13.34 24.35
C MET A 1 2.47 -14.60 23.81
N ASN A 2 1.50 -15.18 24.54
CA ASN A 2 0.73 -16.33 24.06
C ASN A 2 -0.64 -15.85 23.56
N LEU A 3 -0.65 -15.24 22.37
CA LEU A 3 -1.89 -14.83 21.71
C LEU A 3 -2.32 -15.90 20.70
N LYS A 4 -3.64 -16.09 20.56
CA LYS A 4 -4.22 -16.92 19.50
C LYS A 4 -4.37 -16.09 18.23
N LEU A 5 -3.86 -16.61 17.12
CA LEU A 5 -4.00 -15.99 15.81
C LEU A 5 -5.42 -16.22 15.25
N VAL A 6 -6.09 -15.15 14.82
CA VAL A 6 -7.40 -15.20 14.16
C VAL A 6 -7.24 -14.62 12.75
N GLU A 7 -7.48 -15.45 11.73
CA GLU A 7 -7.28 -15.08 10.32
C GLU A 7 -8.60 -15.23 9.54
N PRO A 8 -9.55 -14.29 9.69
CA PRO A 8 -10.90 -14.41 9.13
C PRO A 8 -10.93 -14.37 7.60
N LEU A 9 -9.84 -13.92 6.97
CA LEU A 9 -9.71 -13.77 5.52
C LEU A 9 -8.85 -14.88 4.88
N ARG A 10 -8.46 -15.92 5.63
CA ARG A 10 -7.51 -16.95 5.18
C ARG A 10 -7.99 -17.71 3.94
N GLU A 11 -9.30 -17.89 3.82
CA GLU A 11 -9.93 -18.66 2.73
C GLU A 11 -10.30 -17.79 1.52
N LEU A 12 -10.00 -16.49 1.57
CA LEU A 12 -10.39 -15.52 0.56
C LEU A 12 -9.20 -15.06 -0.28
N PHE A 13 -9.42 -14.88 -1.58
CA PHE A 13 -8.48 -14.23 -2.49
C PHE A 13 -8.53 -12.70 -2.36
N LYS A 14 -7.51 -12.03 -2.92
CA LYS A 14 -7.35 -10.58 -2.80
C LYS A 14 -8.51 -9.79 -3.42
N ASP A 15 -9.09 -10.28 -4.51
CA ASP A 15 -10.27 -9.70 -5.17
C ASP A 15 -11.55 -9.89 -4.35
N GLU A 16 -11.73 -11.03 -3.69
CA GLU A 16 -12.81 -11.28 -2.71
C GLU A 16 -12.73 -10.31 -1.54
N VAL A 17 -11.55 -10.19 -0.93
CA VAL A 17 -11.31 -9.24 0.17
C VAL A 17 -11.57 -7.79 -0.27
N ARG A 18 -11.21 -7.44 -1.51
CA ARG A 18 -11.50 -6.10 -2.06
C ARG A 18 -12.99 -5.84 -2.18
N ARG A 19 -13.77 -6.79 -2.73
CA ARG A 19 -15.24 -6.66 -2.84
C ARG A 19 -15.88 -6.45 -1.48
N ILE A 20 -15.51 -7.27 -0.49
CA ILE A 20 -15.99 -7.12 0.89
C ILE A 20 -15.63 -5.74 1.44
N GLY A 21 -14.40 -5.27 1.21
CA GLY A 21 -13.98 -3.94 1.65
C GLY A 21 -14.86 -2.80 1.12
N VAL A 22 -15.26 -2.87 -0.16
CA VAL A 22 -16.17 -1.88 -0.77
C VAL A 22 -17.57 -1.98 -0.16
N GLU A 23 -18.12 -3.18 -0.01
CA GLU A 23 -19.44 -3.40 0.61
C GLU A 23 -19.49 -2.94 2.08
N LEU A 24 -18.37 -3.03 2.80
CA LEU A 24 -18.21 -2.51 4.15
C LEU A 24 -18.04 -0.98 4.21
N GLY A 25 -18.01 -0.29 3.06
CA GLY A 25 -17.91 1.17 2.96
C GLY A 25 -16.48 1.72 2.98
N LEU A 26 -15.45 0.90 2.74
CA LEU A 26 -14.09 1.42 2.61
C LEU A 26 -13.93 2.22 1.29
N PRO A 27 -13.15 3.31 1.29
CA PRO A 27 -12.89 4.08 0.07
C PRO A 27 -12.27 3.20 -1.02
N ALA A 28 -12.89 3.19 -2.21
CA ALA A 28 -12.42 2.38 -3.32
C ALA A 28 -10.96 2.68 -3.70
N GLU A 29 -10.54 3.94 -3.62
CA GLU A 29 -9.14 4.34 -3.86
C GLU A 29 -8.13 3.65 -2.92
N MET A 30 -8.54 3.36 -1.68
CA MET A 30 -7.72 2.66 -0.70
C MET A 30 -7.73 1.15 -0.97
N VAL A 31 -8.90 0.58 -1.29
CA VAL A 31 -9.06 -0.85 -1.55
C VAL A 31 -8.31 -1.30 -2.81
N TYR A 32 -8.34 -0.46 -3.85
CA TYR A 32 -7.71 -0.75 -5.14
C TYR A 32 -6.31 -0.19 -5.29
N ARG A 33 -5.72 0.42 -4.25
CA ARG A 33 -4.34 0.89 -4.30
C ARG A 33 -3.35 -0.23 -4.63
N HIS A 34 -2.23 0.15 -5.24
CA HIS A 34 -1.11 -0.76 -5.45
C HIS A 34 -0.60 -1.33 -4.12
N PRO A 35 -0.14 -2.60 -4.11
CA PRO A 35 0.50 -3.15 -2.92
C PRO A 35 1.72 -2.31 -2.54
N PHE A 36 1.89 -2.11 -1.23
CA PHE A 36 3.06 -1.46 -0.67
C PHE A 36 3.80 -2.45 0.24
N PRO A 37 5.14 -2.55 0.16
CA PRO A 37 5.89 -3.56 0.88
C PRO A 37 5.88 -3.30 2.40
N GLY A 38 6.00 -4.36 3.21
CA GLY A 38 6.04 -4.27 4.67
C GLY A 38 7.16 -3.35 5.20
N PRO A 39 8.42 -3.49 4.72
CA PRO A 39 9.51 -2.56 5.06
C PRO A 39 9.34 -1.13 4.50
N GLY A 40 8.29 -0.88 3.73
CA GLY A 40 7.94 0.42 3.17
C GLY A 40 9.01 1.04 2.28
N LEU A 41 9.32 2.33 2.52
CA LEU A 41 10.33 3.05 1.76
C LEU A 41 11.76 2.56 2.02
N GLY A 42 12.00 1.81 3.10
CA GLY A 42 13.35 1.34 3.45
C GLY A 42 13.97 0.45 2.38
N VAL A 43 13.17 -0.36 1.68
CA VAL A 43 13.65 -1.21 0.56
C VAL A 43 13.77 -0.45 -0.77
N ARG A 44 13.37 0.82 -0.80
CA ARG A 44 13.46 1.70 -1.98
C ARG A 44 14.61 2.72 -1.87
N ILE A 45 15.20 2.88 -0.68
CA ILE A 45 16.39 3.71 -0.47
C ILE A 45 17.61 2.81 -0.58
N LEU A 46 18.48 3.08 -1.55
CA LEU A 46 19.70 2.31 -1.74
C LEU A 46 20.76 2.78 -0.73
N GLY A 47 21.23 1.87 0.12
CA GLY A 47 22.21 2.17 1.17
C GLY A 47 21.56 2.49 2.51
N GLU A 48 22.16 3.42 3.26
CA GLU A 48 21.66 3.80 4.57
C GLU A 48 20.32 4.55 4.48
N VAL A 49 19.36 4.13 5.30
CA VAL A 49 18.04 4.76 5.38
C VAL A 49 18.13 6.00 6.27
N THR A 50 18.28 7.17 5.66
CA THR A 50 18.29 8.46 6.36
C THR A 50 16.93 9.18 6.25
N ARG A 51 16.69 10.13 7.15
CA ARG A 51 15.45 10.92 7.15
C ARG A 51 15.34 11.78 5.89
N GLU A 52 16.47 12.33 5.45
CA GLU A 52 16.59 13.21 4.29
C GLU A 52 16.29 12.45 2.99
N ALA A 53 16.83 11.23 2.87
CA ALA A 53 16.55 10.34 1.75
C ALA A 53 15.08 9.92 1.72
N ALA A 54 14.51 9.54 2.89
CA ALA A 54 13.11 9.18 3.00
C ALA A 54 12.17 10.34 2.62
N HIS A 55 12.46 11.57 3.07
CA HIS A 55 11.68 12.75 2.73
C HIS A 55 11.72 13.05 1.22
N THR A 56 12.90 13.00 0.61
CA THR A 56 13.06 13.20 -0.84
C THR A 56 12.30 12.16 -1.63
N LEU A 57 12.39 10.88 -1.22
CA LEU A 57 11.69 9.78 -1.87
C LEU A 57 10.16 9.89 -1.72
N GLN A 58 9.66 10.36 -0.57
CA GLN A 58 8.22 10.59 -0.38
C GLN A 58 7.67 11.63 -1.37
N LEU A 59 8.39 12.74 -1.57
CA LEU A 59 8.00 13.77 -2.54
C LEU A 59 8.02 13.23 -3.96
N ALA A 60 9.07 12.49 -4.32
CA ALA A 60 9.19 11.88 -5.65
C ALA A 60 8.08 10.84 -5.91
N ASP A 61 7.79 9.95 -4.96
CA ASP A 61 6.73 8.94 -5.06
C ASP A 61 5.35 9.61 -5.18
N HIS A 62 5.10 10.68 -4.43
CA HIS A 62 3.86 11.45 -4.51
C HIS A 62 3.62 12.00 -5.92
N ILE A 63 4.61 12.71 -6.48
CA ILE A 63 4.54 13.27 -7.83
C ILE A 63 4.34 12.15 -8.85
N PHE A 64 5.11 11.07 -8.75
CA PHE A 64 5.03 9.96 -9.69
C PHE A 64 3.64 9.30 -9.70
N ILE A 65 3.07 9.03 -8.54
CA ILE A 65 1.73 8.42 -8.43
C ILE A 65 0.64 9.38 -8.90
N GLU A 66 0.77 10.68 -8.63
CA GLU A 66 -0.17 11.69 -9.11
C GLU A 66 -0.19 11.73 -10.65
N GLU A 67 0.98 11.80 -11.29
CA GLU A 67 1.09 11.82 -12.75
C GLU A 67 0.67 10.50 -13.40
N LEU A 68 0.98 9.37 -12.75
CA LEU A 68 0.52 8.05 -13.22
C LEU A 68 -1.02 8.00 -13.25
N ARG A 69 -1.69 8.51 -12.22
CA ARG A 69 -3.16 8.60 -12.19
C ARG A 69 -3.72 9.57 -13.23
N LYS A 70 -3.09 10.73 -13.42
CA LYS A 70 -3.51 11.73 -14.44
C LYS A 70 -3.41 11.17 -15.86
N SER A 71 -2.43 10.30 -16.13
CA SER A 71 -2.28 9.65 -17.44
C SER A 71 -3.29 8.52 -17.72
N GLY A 72 -4.20 8.24 -16.78
CA GLY A 72 -5.17 7.15 -16.89
C GLY A 72 -4.58 5.75 -16.62
N CYS A 73 -3.29 5.68 -16.30
CA CYS A 73 -2.66 4.48 -15.77
C CYS A 73 -3.09 4.28 -14.32
N ARG A 74 -3.17 3.02 -13.90
CA ARG A 74 -3.63 2.68 -12.55
C ARG A 74 -2.67 1.81 -11.79
#